data_AF-A0A4U2ZVE3-F1
#
_entry.id   AF-A0A4U2ZVE3-F1
#
_cell.length_a   1.000
_cell.length_b   1.000
_cell.length_c   1.000
_cell.angle_alpha   90.00
_cell.angle_beta   90.00
_cell.angle_gamma   90.00
#
_symmetry.space_group_name_H-M   'P 1'
#
loop_
_entity.id
_entity.type
_entity.pdbx_description
1 polymer ?
#
loop_
_entity_poly.entity_id
_entity_poly.type
_entity_poly.pdbx_seq_one_letter_code
_entity_poly.pdbx_strand_id
1 'polypeptide(L)' 'TVKVNGEYIKLTSIEFDILYLLASNTGRVFSSEEIFERVWNEDGYGSNKTVMVHISNLRDKLETGM' A
#
# COMPACT_ATOMS: atom_id res chain seq x y z
N THR A 1 -8.86 0.26 8.39
CA THR A 1 -8.32 1.46 9.07
C THR A 1 -7.00 1.09 9.71
N VAL A 2 -6.09 2.05 9.88
CA VAL A 2 -4.79 1.83 10.54
C VAL A 2 -4.64 2.81 11.71
N LYS A 3 -3.84 2.46 12.73
CA LYS A 3 -3.50 3.35 13.84
C LYS A 3 -2.05 3.80 13.71
N VAL A 4 -1.82 5.11 13.68
CA VAL A 4 -0.48 5.73 13.62
C VAL A 4 -0.40 6.74 14.77
N ASN A 5 0.63 6.65 15.61
CA ASN A 5 0.85 7.56 16.76
C ASN A 5 -0.36 7.81 17.69
N GLY A 6 -1.31 6.87 17.76
CA GLY A 6 -2.51 7.03 18.58
C GLY A 6 -3.75 7.42 17.80
N GLU A 7 -3.61 7.94 16.58
CA GLU A 7 -4.71 8.38 15.72
C GLU A 7 -5.13 7.29 14.71
N TYR A 8 -6.43 7.24 14.43
CA TYR A 8 -7.00 6.32 13.45
C TYR A 8 -7.08 6.98 12.08
N ILE A 9 -6.37 6.41 11.12
CA ILE A 9 -6.32 6.90 9.75
C ILE A 9 -7.19 5.99 8.86
N LYS A 10 -8.06 6.63 8.08
CA LYS A 10 -8.94 5.94 7.15
C LYS A 10 -8.22 5.69 5.84
N LEU A 11 -8.01 4.42 5.54
CA LEU A 11 -7.47 3.93 4.27
C LEU A 11 -8.61 3.37 3.41
N THR A 12 -8.44 3.45 2.10
CA THR A 12 -9.22 2.66 1.14
C THR A 12 -8.85 1.18 1.26
N SER A 13 -9.67 0.28 0.72
CA SER A 13 -9.39 -1.16 0.73
C SER A 13 -8.02 -1.46 0.10
N ILE A 14 -7.74 -0.88 -1.07
CA ILE A 14 -6.47 -1.06 -1.79
C ILE A 14 -5.26 -0.59 -0.97
N GLU A 15 -5.33 0.60 -0.38
CA GLU A 15 -4.23 1.11 0.45
C GLU A 15 -4.00 0.22 1.68
N PHE A 16 -5.07 -0.34 2.24
CA PHE A 16 -4.98 -1.28 3.35
C PHE A 16 -4.35 -2.60 2.92
N ASP A 17 -4.73 -3.16 1.77
CA ASP A 17 -4.15 -4.40 1.23
C ASP A 17 -2.66 -4.22 0.91
N ILE A 18 -2.27 -3.09 0.30
CA ILE A 18 -0.86 -2.76 0.06
C ILE A 18 -0.11 -2.67 1.39
N LEU A 19 -0.63 -1.93 2.37
CA LEU A 19 -0.02 -1.80 3.68
C LEU A 19 0.11 -3.16 4.37
N TYR A 20 -0.93 -3.98 4.31
CA TYR A 20 -0.97 -5.31 4.91
C TYR A 20 0.05 -6.25 4.25
N LEU A 21 0.18 -6.21 2.92
CA LEU A 21 1.17 -6.98 2.17
C LEU A 21 2.60 -6.61 2.61
N LEU A 22 2.90 -5.32 2.66
CA LEU A 22 4.22 -4.81 3.07
C LEU A 22 4.51 -5.10 4.55
N ALA A 23 3.53 -4.89 5.43
CA ALA A 23 3.67 -5.12 6.86
C ALA A 23 3.76 -6.63 7.21
N SER A 24 3.16 -7.50 6.41
CA SER A 24 3.29 -8.96 6.57
C SER A 24 4.65 -9.48 6.07
N ASN A 25 5.37 -8.70 5.27
CA ASN A 25 6.65 -9.06 4.66
C ASN A 25 7.70 -7.99 4.92
N THR A 26 7.90 -7.63 6.20
CA THR A 26 8.84 -6.59 6.59
C THR A 26 10.27 -6.90 6.11
N GLY A 27 10.94 -5.89 5.57
CA GLY A 27 12.32 -6.01 5.05
C GLY A 27 12.43 -6.61 3.65
N ARG A 28 11.34 -7.06 3.03
CA ARG A 28 11.32 -7.48 1.63
C ARG A 28 10.99 -6.32 0.71
N VAL A 29 11.80 -6.16 -0.34
CA VAL A 29 11.52 -5.22 -1.44
C VAL A 29 10.54 -5.88 -2.41
N PHE A 30 9.47 -5.16 -2.77
CA PHE A 30 8.50 -5.59 -3.78
C PHE A 30 8.57 -4.66 -4.99
N SER A 31 8.53 -5.25 -6.18
CA SER A 31 8.32 -4.52 -7.43
C SER A 31 6.86 -4.06 -7.53
N SER A 32 6.61 -3.00 -8.29
CA SER A 32 5.24 -2.52 -8.52
C SER A 32 4.34 -3.59 -9.14
N GLU A 33 4.89 -4.44 -10.01
CA GLU A 33 4.15 -5.53 -10.66
C GLU A 33 3.75 -6.58 -9.63
N GLU A 34 4.69 -7.05 -8.79
CA GLU A 34 4.39 -7.99 -7.70
C GLU A 34 3.32 -7.45 -6.72
N ILE A 35 3.37 -6.16 -6.39
CA ILE A 35 2.34 -5.55 -5.52
C ILE A 35 0.99 -5.58 -6.23
N PHE A 36 0.94 -5.23 -7.52
CA PHE A 36 -0.30 -5.27 -8.28
C PHE A 36 -0.86 -6.68 -8.36
N GLU A 37 -0.05 -7.65 -8.75
CA GLU A 37 -0.47 -9.06 -8.86
C GLU A 37 -1.01 -9.61 -7.54
N ARG A 38 -0.40 -9.25 -6.40
CA ARG A 38 -0.86 -9.72 -5.10
C ARG A 38 -2.11 -9.03 -4.59
N VAL A 39 -2.26 -7.73 -4.84
CA VAL A 39 -3.37 -6.93 -4.33
C VAL A 39 -4.60 -7.03 -5.24
N TRP A 40 -4.40 -7.06 -6.56
CA TRP A 40 -5.48 -7.16 -7.56
C TRP A 40 -5.75 -8.59 -8.04
N ASN A 41 -4.84 -9.54 -7.81
CA ASN A 41 -4.96 -10.92 -8.30
C ASN A 41 -5.02 -11.01 -9.84
N GLU A 42 -4.38 -10.06 -10.53
CA GLU A 42 -4.35 -9.95 -11.99
C GLU A 42 -2.92 -9.72 -12.49
N ASP A 43 -2.63 -10.10 -13.74
CA ASP A 43 -1.34 -9.86 -14.39
C ASP A 43 -0.94 -8.37 -14.34
N GLY A 44 0.25 -8.08 -13.81
CA GLY A 44 0.74 -6.72 -13.51
C GLY A 44 1.16 -5.86 -14.70
N TYR A 45 0.82 -6.25 -15.93
CA TYR A 45 1.36 -5.63 -17.14
C TYR A 45 0.89 -4.17 -17.28
N GLY A 46 1.79 -3.21 -17.09
CA GLY A 46 1.50 -1.78 -17.19
C GLY A 46 0.92 -1.14 -15.92
N SER A 47 0.83 -1.87 -14.81
CA SER A 47 0.17 -1.42 -13.58
C SER A 47 1.03 -0.55 -12.66
N ASN A 48 2.28 -0.28 -13.05
CA ASN A 48 3.27 0.45 -12.26
C ASN A 48 2.74 1.80 -11.76
N LYS A 49 2.05 2.56 -12.62
CA LYS A 49 1.52 3.88 -12.28
C LYS A 49 0.41 3.83 -11.25
N THR A 50 -0.49 2.85 -11.34
CA THR A 50 -1.59 2.67 -10.38
C THR A 50 -1.05 2.39 -8.99
N VAL A 51 -0.11 1.45 -8.88
CA VAL A 51 0.53 1.10 -7.62
C VAL A 51 1.27 2.29 -7.01
N MET A 52 2.05 3.03 -7.82
CA MET A 52 2.77 4.21 -7.33
C MET A 52 1.85 5.29 -6.75
N VAL A 53 0.68 5.53 -7.35
CA VAL A 53 -0.30 6.51 -6.84
C VAL A 53 -0.84 6.06 -5.49
N HIS A 54 -1.23 4.78 -5.35
CA HIS A 54 -1.73 4.25 -4.08
C HIS A 54 -0.66 4.25 -2.99
N ILE A 55 0.60 3.92 -3.31
CA ILE A 55 1.71 3.98 -2.35
C ILE A 55 1.97 5.41 -1.91
N SER A 56 1.98 6.37 -2.85
CA SER A 56 2.20 7.79 -2.54
C SER A 56 1.10 8.32 -1.62
N ASN A 57 -0.18 8.03 -1.94
CA ASN A 57 -1.32 8.42 -1.12
C ASN A 57 -1.30 7.75 0.27
N LEU A 58 -0.97 6.46 0.32
CA LEU A 58 -0.82 5.73 1.57
C LEU A 58 0.25 6.39 2.45
N ARG A 59 1.40 6.72 1.87
CA ARG A 59 2.52 7.34 2.59
C ARG A 59 2.13 8.72 3.12
N ASP A 60 1.51 9.56 2.31
CA ASP A 60 1.04 10.90 2.70
C ASP A 60 0.06 10.82 3.89
N LYS A 61 -0.86 9.85 3.85
CA LYS A 61 -1.78 9.58 4.96
C LYS A 61 -1.05 9.11 6.22
N LEU A 62 -0.03 8.25 6.09
CA LEU A 62 0.75 7.78 7.24
C LEU A 62 1.64 8.89 7.83
N GLU A 63 2.18 9.78 6.99
CA GLU A 63 2.98 10.95 7.41
C GLU A 63 2.11 12.04 8.07
N THR A 64 0.84 12.16 7.71
CA THR A 64 -0.10 13.10 8.35
C THR A 64 -0.32 12.80 9.85
N GLY A 65 -0.16 11.54 10.26
CA GLY A 65 -0.22 11.16 11.67
C GLY A 65 1.09 11.30 12.43
N MET A 66 2.11 11.96 11.87
CA MET A 66 3.47 12.10 12.45
C MET A 66 3.69 13.46 13.12
#